data_AF-A0A352LMI4-F1
#
_entry.id   AF-A0A352LMI4-F1
#
_cell.length_a   1.000
_cell.length_b   1.000
_cell.length_c   1.000
_cell.angle_alpha   90.00
_cell.angle_beta   90.00
_cell.angle_gamma   90.00
#
_symmetry.space_group_name_H-M   'P 1'
#
loop_
_entity.id
_entity.type
_entity.pdbx_description
1 polymer ?
#
loop_
_entity_poly.entity_id
_entity_poly.type
_entity_poly.pdbx_seq_one_letter_code
_entity_poly.pdbx_strand_id
1 'polypeptide(L)'
;EVRDPLELLGEIEDVLGLECCPITWPIGMGKTFRGVFSLRENRLHRFKAGSDHVEEDTEVIEGLDNPRLDELFPLEMGEVRDSVELVQGASEPFSLEKFLSGKQSPVFFGSGVNNFGVKDVLQALIDWAPSPQPRDGGRSVQPTETPFTGFVFKIQANMDPRHRDRIAFFRVCSGVYTPGMKVRHLREGREMKIPNALTFMANERVQMQEAYAGDIIGIYNHGQLHIGDTLTEGESLAFTGIPYFAPELFRSARPKDPLKSKQLHQGLKELGEEGAIQVFEGEFGNLMLGAVGQLQFEIVAQRLATEYKVDALYEGVDVSTARWLVFPDEETKKEFCAEQRNRLAKDSEGNLCYMASSIYNLQTTMKHWQKVEFKTTREQGQKF
;
A
#
# COMPACT_ATOMS: atom_id res chain seq x y z
N GLU A 1 -8.26 -23.74 9.79
CA GLU A 1 -8.78 -23.74 11.17
C GLU A 1 -9.65 -22.49 11.29
N VAL A 2 -10.90 -22.62 11.74
CA VAL A 2 -11.80 -21.47 11.91
C VAL A 2 -11.80 -21.17 13.40
N ARG A 3 -11.48 -19.93 13.79
CA ARG A 3 -11.45 -19.47 15.18
C ARG A 3 -12.81 -18.91 15.58
N ASP A 4 -13.01 -18.81 16.88
CA ASP A 4 -14.21 -18.19 17.45
C ASP A 4 -14.36 -16.72 16.99
N PRO A 5 -15.56 -16.28 16.58
CA PRO A 5 -15.78 -14.90 16.15
C PRO A 5 -15.44 -13.83 17.19
N LEU A 6 -15.71 -14.05 18.48
CA LEU A 6 -15.38 -13.08 19.55
C LEU A 6 -13.87 -12.97 19.73
N GLU A 7 -13.17 -14.11 19.71
CA GLU A 7 -11.70 -14.12 19.73
C GLU A 7 -11.10 -13.35 18.55
N LEU A 8 -11.69 -13.49 17.35
CA LEU A 8 -11.23 -12.76 16.17
C LEU A 8 -11.42 -11.26 16.30
N LEU A 9 -12.55 -10.81 16.87
CA LEU A 9 -12.75 -9.39 17.15
C LEU A 9 -11.70 -8.89 18.14
N GLY A 10 -11.53 -9.57 19.28
CA GLY A 10 -10.54 -9.20 20.29
C GLY A 10 -9.12 -9.12 19.72
N GLU A 11 -8.72 -10.07 18.88
CA GLU A 11 -7.42 -10.04 18.21
C GLU A 11 -7.27 -8.85 17.26
N ILE A 12 -8.32 -8.51 16.49
CA ILE A 12 -8.30 -7.32 15.61
C ILE A 12 -8.14 -6.05 16.45
N GLU A 13 -8.89 -5.92 17.54
CA GLU A 13 -8.82 -4.76 18.42
C GLU A 13 -7.45 -4.63 19.09
N ASP A 14 -6.91 -5.73 19.64
CA ASP A 14 -5.63 -5.75 20.35
C ASP A 14 -4.44 -5.49 19.41
N VAL A 15 -4.45 -6.09 18.22
CA VAL A 15 -3.31 -6.01 17.28
C VAL A 15 -3.35 -4.73 16.45
N LEU A 16 -4.53 -4.31 15.98
CA LEU A 16 -4.65 -3.14 15.12
C LEU A 16 -4.96 -1.84 15.88
N GLY A 17 -5.41 -1.93 17.14
CA GLY A 17 -5.80 -0.76 17.94
C GLY A 17 -7.05 -0.06 17.40
N LEU A 18 -7.96 -0.83 16.77
CA LEU A 18 -9.18 -0.34 16.12
C LEU A 18 -10.40 -0.96 16.79
N GLU A 19 -11.44 -0.18 17.04
CA GLU A 19 -12.70 -0.70 17.57
C GLU A 19 -13.44 -1.52 16.50
N CYS A 20 -13.86 -2.73 16.83
CA CYS A 20 -14.63 -3.58 15.92
C CYS A 20 -16.13 -3.37 16.12
N CYS A 21 -16.85 -3.12 15.02
CA CYS A 21 -18.30 -3.04 15.03
C CYS A 21 -18.94 -4.07 14.08
N PRO A 22 -19.39 -5.23 14.59
CA PRO A 22 -20.01 -6.24 13.75
C PRO A 22 -21.30 -5.75 13.09
N ILE A 23 -21.37 -5.84 11.77
CA ILE A 23 -22.56 -5.54 10.97
C ILE A 23 -23.34 -6.82 10.66
N THR A 24 -22.61 -7.92 10.43
CA THR A 24 -23.16 -9.26 10.32
C THR A 24 -22.52 -10.18 11.35
N TRP A 25 -23.20 -11.26 11.72
CA TRP A 25 -22.69 -12.26 12.66
C TRP A 25 -22.86 -13.67 12.09
N PRO A 26 -21.84 -14.55 12.13
CA PRO A 26 -21.95 -15.88 11.54
C PRO A 26 -22.83 -16.81 12.38
N ILE A 27 -23.61 -17.66 11.69
CA ILE A 27 -24.35 -18.75 12.32
C ILE A 27 -23.63 -20.06 12.01
N GLY A 28 -23.01 -20.64 13.03
CA GLY A 28 -22.13 -21.80 12.90
C GLY A 28 -20.81 -21.48 12.17
N MET A 29 -19.97 -22.50 11.97
CA MET A 29 -18.65 -22.34 11.35
C MET A 29 -18.19 -23.58 10.60
N GLY A 30 -17.32 -23.42 9.60
CA GLY A 30 -16.79 -24.54 8.81
C GLY A 30 -17.92 -25.37 8.18
N LYS A 31 -18.04 -26.65 8.56
CA LYS A 31 -19.08 -27.56 8.04
C LYS A 31 -20.48 -27.23 8.56
N THR A 32 -20.60 -26.55 9.70
CA THR A 32 -21.89 -26.13 10.28
C THR A 32 -22.26 -24.71 9.90
N PHE A 33 -21.50 -24.03 9.03
CA PHE A 33 -21.84 -22.68 8.61
C PHE A 33 -23.20 -22.64 7.87
N ARG A 34 -24.13 -21.84 8.38
CA ARG A 34 -25.51 -21.72 7.90
C ARG A 34 -25.83 -20.38 7.25
N GLY A 35 -24.94 -19.41 7.38
CA GLY A 35 -25.12 -18.06 6.88
C GLY A 35 -24.70 -17.03 7.92
N VAL A 36 -25.18 -15.81 7.74
CA VAL A 36 -24.94 -14.71 8.67
C VAL A 36 -26.25 -14.04 9.06
N PHE A 37 -26.34 -13.58 10.29
CA PHE A 37 -27.40 -12.70 10.73
C PHE A 37 -26.95 -11.25 10.57
N SER A 38 -27.71 -10.43 9.85
CA SER A 38 -27.44 -9.00 9.73
C SER A 38 -27.95 -8.29 10.97
N LEU A 39 -27.04 -7.74 11.78
CA LEU A 39 -27.38 -7.01 13.00
C LEU A 39 -28.02 -5.66 12.69
N ARG A 40 -27.64 -5.04 11.56
CA ARG A 40 -28.21 -3.77 11.09
C ARG A 40 -29.62 -3.93 10.54
N GLU A 41 -29.86 -4.97 9.75
CA GLU A 41 -31.16 -5.23 9.12
C GLU A 41 -32.07 -6.12 9.97
N ASN A 42 -31.55 -6.71 11.05
CA ASN A 42 -32.23 -7.66 11.92
C ASN A 42 -32.83 -8.85 11.15
N ARG A 43 -32.07 -9.43 10.21
CA ARG A 43 -32.54 -10.55 9.38
C ARG A 43 -31.43 -11.53 9.02
N LEU A 44 -31.82 -12.79 8.79
CA LEU A 44 -30.93 -13.84 8.32
C LEU A 44 -30.61 -13.68 6.83
N HIS A 45 -29.33 -13.79 6.51
CA HIS A 45 -28.81 -14.08 5.18
C HIS A 45 -28.34 -15.53 5.18
N ARG A 46 -29.08 -16.42 4.50
CA ARG A 46 -28.82 -17.86 4.56
C ARG A 46 -27.75 -18.27 3.55
N PHE A 47 -26.84 -19.14 4.00
CA PHE A 47 -25.84 -19.77 3.13
C PHE A 47 -26.36 -21.10 2.58
N LYS A 48 -26.15 -21.32 1.28
CA LYS A 48 -26.43 -22.58 0.60
C LYS A 48 -25.17 -23.00 -0.16
N ALA A 49 -24.61 -24.15 0.20
CA ALA A 49 -23.38 -24.65 -0.44
C ALA A 49 -23.64 -24.95 -1.92
N GLY A 50 -22.74 -24.47 -2.80
CA GLY A 50 -22.79 -24.75 -4.23
C GLY A 50 -23.69 -23.82 -5.07
N SER A 51 -24.25 -22.76 -4.50
CA SER A 51 -24.78 -21.64 -5.31
C SER A 51 -23.72 -20.55 -5.42
N ASP A 52 -23.33 -20.21 -6.65
CA ASP A 52 -22.38 -19.11 -6.91
C ASP A 52 -23.05 -17.73 -6.74
N HIS A 53 -24.39 -17.71 -6.63
CA HIS A 53 -25.22 -16.54 -6.43
C HIS A 53 -26.02 -16.64 -5.13
N VAL A 54 -26.27 -15.49 -4.51
CA VAL A 54 -27.32 -15.34 -3.48
C VAL A 54 -28.66 -15.50 -4.20
N GLU A 55 -29.37 -16.61 -3.97
CA GLU A 55 -30.74 -16.78 -4.47
C GLU A 55 -31.62 -15.70 -3.80
N GLU A 56 -32.17 -14.76 -4.58
CA GLU A 56 -33.09 -13.72 -4.08
C GLU A 56 -34.41 -14.29 -3.55
N ASP A 57 -34.67 -15.58 -3.81
CA ASP A 57 -35.89 -16.31 -3.44
C ASP A 57 -35.72 -17.12 -2.13
N THR A 58 -34.96 -16.56 -1.19
CA THR A 58 -34.75 -17.19 0.13
C THR A 58 -35.78 -16.66 1.13
N GLU A 59 -36.35 -17.57 1.94
CA GLU A 59 -37.22 -17.22 3.08
C GLU A 59 -36.58 -16.10 3.92
N VAL A 60 -37.24 -14.94 3.99
CA VAL A 60 -36.80 -13.82 4.83
C VAL A 60 -37.18 -14.13 6.28
N ILE A 61 -36.18 -14.33 7.12
CA ILE A 61 -36.36 -14.57 8.55
C ILE A 61 -35.82 -13.36 9.30
N GLU A 62 -36.73 -12.60 9.91
CA GLU A 62 -36.43 -11.39 10.67
C GLU A 62 -36.51 -11.63 12.17
N GLY A 63 -35.66 -10.95 12.93
CA GLY A 63 -35.58 -11.05 14.39
C GLY A 63 -34.68 -12.20 14.85
N LEU A 64 -33.73 -11.88 15.74
CA LEU A 64 -32.83 -12.88 16.31
C LEU A 64 -33.57 -13.90 17.19
N ASP A 65 -34.69 -13.50 17.81
CA ASP A 65 -35.56 -14.34 18.63
C ASP A 65 -36.65 -15.07 17.83
N ASN A 66 -36.58 -15.05 16.49
CA ASN A 66 -37.57 -15.71 15.66
C ASN A 66 -37.51 -17.24 15.89
N PRO A 67 -38.61 -17.90 16.30
CA PRO A 67 -38.63 -19.35 16.55
C PRO A 67 -38.23 -20.18 15.33
N ARG A 68 -38.38 -19.63 14.12
CA ARG A 68 -37.97 -20.28 12.89
C ARG A 68 -36.46 -20.51 12.84
N LEU A 69 -35.65 -19.65 13.47
CA LEU A 69 -34.21 -19.83 13.59
C LEU A 69 -33.88 -21.04 14.47
N ASP A 70 -34.62 -21.26 15.56
CA ASP A 70 -34.46 -22.43 16.43
C ASP A 70 -34.87 -23.73 15.73
N GLU A 71 -35.91 -23.69 14.89
CA GLU A 71 -36.31 -24.84 14.08
C GLU A 71 -35.25 -25.22 13.04
N LEU A 72 -34.61 -24.22 12.42
CA LEU A 72 -33.64 -24.43 11.35
C LEU A 72 -32.25 -24.76 11.88
N PHE A 73 -31.81 -24.10 12.95
CA PHE A 73 -30.45 -24.14 13.50
C PHE A 73 -30.44 -24.34 15.03
N PRO A 74 -31.02 -25.45 15.53
CA PRO A 74 -31.25 -25.67 16.96
C PRO A 74 -29.98 -25.77 17.80
N LEU A 75 -28.83 -26.08 17.17
CA LEU A 75 -27.56 -26.25 17.88
C LEU A 75 -26.76 -24.95 17.92
N GLU A 76 -26.94 -24.09 16.92
CA GLU A 76 -26.13 -22.88 16.72
C GLU A 76 -26.75 -21.64 17.35
N MET A 77 -28.09 -21.52 17.37
CA MET A 77 -28.75 -20.26 17.74
C MET A 77 -28.58 -19.83 19.20
N GLY A 78 -28.40 -20.76 20.13
CA GLY A 78 -28.14 -20.42 21.53
C GLY A 78 -26.83 -19.64 21.67
N GLU A 79 -25.73 -20.18 21.14
CA GLU A 79 -24.42 -19.54 21.15
C GLU A 79 -24.39 -18.23 20.37
N VAL A 80 -25.09 -18.18 19.22
CA VAL A 80 -25.22 -16.95 18.43
C VAL A 80 -25.90 -15.83 19.21
N ARG A 81 -27.01 -16.13 19.91
CA ARG A 81 -27.72 -15.12 20.72
C ARG A 81 -26.85 -14.62 21.87
N ASP A 82 -26.23 -15.53 22.61
CA ASP A 82 -25.33 -15.19 23.72
C ASP A 82 -24.17 -14.30 23.23
N SER A 83 -23.57 -14.65 22.08
CA SER A 83 -22.46 -13.90 21.50
C SER A 83 -22.88 -12.53 20.99
N VAL A 84 -24.04 -12.43 20.32
CA VAL A 84 -24.57 -11.16 19.83
C VAL A 84 -24.96 -10.25 20.99
N GLU A 85 -25.58 -10.78 22.06
CA GLU A 85 -25.89 -10.02 23.27
C GLU A 85 -24.60 -9.47 23.91
N LEU A 86 -23.57 -10.29 24.01
CA LEU A 86 -22.27 -9.87 24.55
C LEU A 86 -21.66 -8.73 23.71
N VAL A 87 -21.63 -8.87 22.39
CA VAL A 87 -21.11 -7.85 21.47
C VAL A 87 -21.93 -6.57 21.55
N GLN A 88 -23.26 -6.65 21.52
CA GLN A 88 -24.11 -5.47 21.60
C GLN A 88 -24.03 -4.78 22.97
N GLY A 89 -23.72 -5.53 24.03
CA GLY A 89 -23.47 -5.00 25.37
C GLY A 89 -22.07 -4.40 25.58
N ALA A 90 -21.07 -4.88 24.84
CA ALA A 90 -19.66 -4.49 25.01
C ALA A 90 -19.14 -3.50 23.96
N SER A 91 -19.67 -3.54 22.74
CA SER A 91 -19.24 -2.72 21.60
C SER A 91 -20.14 -1.50 21.41
N GLU A 92 -19.59 -0.38 20.93
CA GLU A 92 -20.43 0.72 20.50
C GLU A 92 -21.06 0.43 19.13
N PRO A 93 -22.27 0.98 18.85
CA PRO A 93 -22.88 0.85 17.53
C PRO A 93 -22.03 1.55 16.46
N PHE A 94 -22.28 1.17 15.20
CA PHE A 94 -21.58 1.75 14.06
C PHE A 94 -21.79 3.26 13.99
N SER A 95 -20.68 4.00 13.88
CA SER A 95 -20.64 5.44 13.66
C SER A 95 -19.85 5.76 12.40
N LEU A 96 -20.52 6.40 11.44
CA LEU A 96 -19.88 6.84 10.20
C LEU A 96 -18.70 7.80 10.49
N GLU A 97 -18.84 8.66 11.50
CA GLU A 97 -17.77 9.58 11.90
C GLU A 97 -16.54 8.82 12.43
N LYS A 98 -16.75 7.84 13.31
CA LYS A 98 -15.65 7.02 13.84
C LYS A 98 -14.97 6.20 12.74
N PHE A 99 -15.76 5.62 11.83
CA PHE A 99 -15.25 4.91 10.66
C PHE A 99 -14.38 5.81 9.77
N LEU A 100 -14.89 6.98 9.37
CA LEU A 100 -14.15 7.92 8.51
C LEU A 100 -12.90 8.49 9.22
N SER A 101 -12.89 8.55 10.54
CA SER A 101 -11.71 8.94 11.34
C SER A 101 -10.72 7.80 11.57
N GLY A 102 -11.00 6.58 11.09
CA GLY A 102 -10.14 5.41 11.26
C GLY A 102 -10.07 4.89 12.69
N LYS A 103 -11.12 5.08 13.49
CA LYS A 103 -11.19 4.60 14.89
C LYS A 103 -12.05 3.36 15.07
N GLN A 104 -12.98 3.12 14.14
CA GLN A 104 -13.90 1.99 14.17
C GLN A 104 -13.91 1.31 12.81
N SER A 105 -14.00 -0.02 12.79
CA SER A 105 -14.06 -0.84 11.59
C SER A 105 -15.34 -1.67 11.56
N PRO A 106 -16.23 -1.51 10.55
CA PRO A 106 -17.38 -2.38 10.40
C PRO A 106 -16.93 -3.79 10.00
N VAL A 107 -17.34 -4.80 10.76
CA VAL A 107 -16.94 -6.19 10.54
C VAL A 107 -18.07 -6.96 9.84
N PHE A 108 -17.71 -7.63 8.75
CA PHE A 108 -18.59 -8.50 7.97
C PHE A 108 -18.05 -9.91 7.97
N PHE A 109 -18.89 -10.89 8.29
CA PHE A 109 -18.57 -12.30 8.15
C PHE A 109 -19.13 -12.82 6.83
N GLY A 110 -18.44 -13.80 6.24
CA GLY A 110 -18.83 -14.36 4.95
C GLY A 110 -17.84 -15.39 4.42
N SER A 111 -17.98 -15.75 3.15
CA SER A 111 -17.10 -16.67 2.46
C SER A 111 -16.82 -16.17 1.04
N GLY A 112 -15.65 -15.57 0.84
CA GLY A 112 -15.24 -15.05 -0.48
C GLY A 112 -15.16 -16.13 -1.57
N VAL A 113 -14.76 -17.35 -1.22
CA VAL A 113 -14.70 -18.49 -2.16
C VAL A 113 -16.09 -18.90 -2.67
N ASN A 114 -17.12 -18.75 -1.83
CA ASN A 114 -18.50 -19.05 -2.20
C ASN A 114 -19.28 -17.77 -2.57
N ASN A 115 -18.60 -16.64 -2.77
CA ASN A 115 -19.22 -15.35 -3.08
C ASN A 115 -20.34 -14.94 -2.08
N PHE A 116 -20.22 -15.34 -0.82
CA PHE A 116 -21.22 -15.12 0.22
C PHE A 116 -20.78 -13.99 1.18
N GLY A 117 -21.66 -13.03 1.47
CA GLY A 117 -21.35 -11.82 2.26
C GLY A 117 -20.58 -10.74 1.49
N VAL A 118 -20.12 -11.02 0.26
CA VAL A 118 -19.40 -10.05 -0.59
C VAL A 118 -20.31 -8.87 -0.96
N LYS A 119 -21.59 -9.13 -1.24
CA LYS A 119 -22.58 -8.09 -1.57
C LYS A 119 -22.72 -7.07 -0.43
N ASP A 120 -22.74 -7.53 0.82
CA ASP A 120 -22.89 -6.65 1.99
C ASP A 120 -21.69 -5.72 2.14
N VAL A 121 -20.48 -6.26 1.93
CA VAL A 121 -19.24 -5.46 1.91
C VAL A 121 -19.25 -4.43 0.78
N LEU A 122 -19.66 -4.84 -0.43
CA LEU A 122 -19.74 -3.93 -1.58
C LEU A 122 -20.78 -2.82 -1.36
N GLN A 123 -21.95 -3.15 -0.78
CA GLN A 123 -22.96 -2.16 -0.46
C GLN A 123 -22.46 -1.19 0.61
N ALA A 124 -21.78 -1.69 1.65
CA ALA A 124 -21.15 -0.86 2.66
C ALA A 124 -20.08 0.09 2.08
N LEU A 125 -19.32 -0.35 1.08
CA LEU A 125 -18.38 0.53 0.36
C LEU A 125 -19.10 1.64 -0.39
N ILE A 126 -20.24 1.37 -1.03
CA ILE A 126 -21.04 2.39 -1.71
C ILE A 126 -21.64 3.38 -0.70
N ASP A 127 -22.15 2.88 0.42
CA ASP A 127 -22.88 3.68 1.40
C ASP A 127 -21.95 4.53 2.28
N TRP A 128 -20.78 4.01 2.64
CA TRP A 128 -19.96 4.57 3.72
C TRP A 128 -18.56 5.01 3.30
N ALA A 129 -17.98 4.43 2.24
CA ALA A 129 -16.61 4.79 1.87
C ALA A 129 -16.55 6.26 1.42
N PRO A 130 -15.48 6.99 1.79
CA PRO A 130 -15.36 8.39 1.41
C PRO A 130 -15.22 8.53 -0.10
N SER A 131 -15.86 9.55 -0.65
CA SER A 131 -15.55 10.06 -1.99
C SER A 131 -14.10 10.58 -2.04
N PRO A 132 -13.55 10.93 -3.21
CA PRO A 132 -12.21 11.52 -3.31
C PRO A 132 -12.02 12.64 -2.28
N GLN A 133 -10.98 12.54 -1.46
CA GLN A 133 -10.72 13.49 -0.38
C GLN A 133 -9.73 14.57 -0.80
N PRO A 134 -9.74 15.74 -0.13
CA PRO A 134 -8.73 16.76 -0.33
C PRO A 134 -7.33 16.23 -0.05
N ARG A 135 -6.33 16.77 -0.74
CA ARG A 135 -4.93 16.33 -0.59
C ARG A 135 -3.99 17.50 -0.40
N ASP A 136 -3.01 17.34 0.48
CA ASP A 136 -2.01 18.37 0.73
C ASP A 136 -0.96 18.38 -0.38
N GLY A 137 -0.87 19.51 -1.08
CA GLY A 137 0.11 19.81 -2.12
C GLY A 137 1.01 21.01 -1.78
N GLY A 138 1.14 21.36 -0.49
CA GLY A 138 1.61 22.67 0.00
C GLY A 138 0.46 23.64 0.31
N ARG A 139 -0.74 23.29 -0.17
CA ARG A 139 -2.05 23.75 0.27
C ARG A 139 -3.02 22.59 0.15
N SER A 140 -4.18 22.70 0.79
CA SER A 140 -5.27 21.75 0.55
C SER A 140 -5.80 21.91 -0.87
N VAL A 141 -5.64 20.88 -1.70
CA VAL A 141 -6.21 20.76 -3.05
C VAL A 141 -7.53 20.01 -2.94
N GLN A 142 -8.62 20.65 -3.32
CA GLN A 142 -9.96 20.07 -3.28
C GLN A 142 -10.24 19.26 -4.55
N PRO A 143 -10.90 18.10 -4.44
CA PRO A 143 -11.22 17.24 -5.58
C PRO A 143 -12.17 17.90 -6.58
N THR A 144 -12.93 18.89 -6.14
CA THR A 144 -13.87 19.68 -6.94
C THR A 144 -13.20 20.83 -7.69
N GLU A 145 -11.89 21.06 -7.52
CA GLU A 145 -11.16 22.08 -8.28
C GLU A 145 -11.17 21.73 -9.78
N THR A 146 -11.36 22.75 -10.62
CA THR A 146 -11.40 22.59 -12.09
C THR A 146 -10.02 22.23 -12.68
N PRO A 147 -8.90 22.84 -12.25
CA PRO A 147 -7.60 22.52 -12.83
C PRO A 147 -7.18 21.07 -12.55
N PHE A 148 -6.64 20.41 -13.57
CA PHE A 148 -6.13 19.05 -13.42
C PHE A 148 -4.88 19.03 -12.55
N THR A 149 -4.91 18.20 -11.52
CA THR A 149 -3.75 17.92 -10.66
C THR A 149 -3.70 16.45 -10.27
N GLY A 150 -2.51 15.97 -9.95
CA GLY A 150 -2.31 14.69 -9.31
C GLY A 150 -0.85 14.31 -9.21
N PHE A 151 -0.60 13.08 -8.76
CA PHE A 151 0.75 12.59 -8.54
C PHE A 151 0.90 11.13 -8.94
N VAL A 152 2.13 10.76 -9.30
CA VAL A 152 2.53 9.37 -9.53
C VAL A 152 2.74 8.70 -8.17
N PHE A 153 2.07 7.58 -7.91
CA PHE A 153 2.22 6.86 -6.63
C PHE A 153 2.84 5.48 -6.77
N LYS A 154 2.88 4.94 -7.99
CA LYS A 154 3.48 3.65 -8.30
C LYS A 154 4.02 3.68 -9.71
N ILE A 155 5.15 3.04 -9.93
CA ILE A 155 5.67 2.76 -11.27
C ILE A 155 5.80 1.25 -11.40
N GLN A 156 5.44 0.72 -12.56
CA GLN A 156 5.65 -0.68 -12.87
C GLN A 156 6.30 -0.76 -14.25
N ALA A 157 7.50 -1.36 -14.32
CA ALA A 157 8.15 -1.62 -15.59
C ALA A 157 7.78 -3.02 -16.11
N ASN A 158 8.07 -3.19 -17.40
CA ASN A 158 7.99 -4.45 -18.12
C ASN A 158 6.63 -5.17 -18.03
N MET A 159 5.53 -4.41 -17.98
CA MET A 159 4.18 -4.98 -17.99
C MET A 159 3.84 -5.66 -19.31
N ASP A 160 4.49 -5.26 -20.41
CA ASP A 160 4.48 -6.00 -21.68
C ASP A 160 5.90 -6.48 -21.99
N PRO A 161 6.17 -7.80 -21.92
CA PRO A 161 7.48 -8.38 -22.22
C PRO A 161 8.02 -8.05 -23.62
N ARG A 162 7.15 -7.73 -24.59
CA ARG A 162 7.53 -7.44 -25.99
C ARG A 162 8.04 -6.02 -26.16
N HIS A 163 7.44 -5.07 -25.45
CA HIS A 163 7.73 -3.65 -25.61
C HIS A 163 8.54 -3.06 -24.46
N ARG A 164 8.70 -3.81 -23.36
CA ARG A 164 9.34 -3.34 -22.11
C ARG A 164 8.76 -2.01 -21.63
N ASP A 165 7.43 -1.90 -21.74
CA ASP A 165 6.71 -0.69 -21.36
C ASP A 165 6.83 -0.48 -19.85
N ARG A 166 7.05 0.77 -19.46
CA ARG A 166 6.95 1.22 -18.08
C ARG A 166 5.76 2.15 -17.96
N ILE A 167 4.93 1.89 -16.96
CA ILE A 167 3.69 2.64 -16.69
C ILE A 167 3.81 3.28 -15.32
N ALA A 168 3.60 4.60 -15.29
CA ALA A 168 3.44 5.37 -14.07
C ALA A 168 1.95 5.42 -13.72
N PHE A 169 1.57 4.83 -12.60
CA PHE A 169 0.23 4.93 -12.03
C PHE A 169 0.09 6.28 -11.34
N PHE A 170 -0.82 7.07 -11.88
CA PHE A 170 -1.07 8.44 -11.50
C PHE A 170 -2.46 8.54 -10.88
N ARG A 171 -2.54 9.10 -9.68
CA ARG A 171 -3.80 9.39 -9.00
C ARG A 171 -4.25 10.80 -9.35
N VAL A 172 -5.40 10.93 -9.98
CA VAL A 172 -6.03 12.23 -10.23
C VAL A 172 -6.57 12.77 -8.89
N CYS A 173 -6.15 13.99 -8.55
CA CYS A 173 -6.52 14.67 -7.31
C CYS A 173 -7.58 15.73 -7.53
N SER A 174 -7.55 16.44 -8.66
CA SER A 174 -8.57 17.42 -9.06
C SER A 174 -8.65 17.53 -10.58
N GLY A 175 -9.68 18.20 -11.08
CA GLY A 175 -9.91 18.46 -12.50
C GLY A 175 -10.20 17.19 -13.30
N VAL A 176 -10.01 17.31 -14.61
CA VAL A 176 -10.36 16.25 -15.57
C VAL A 176 -9.19 16.00 -16.52
N TYR A 177 -8.77 14.74 -16.61
CA TYR A 177 -7.84 14.32 -17.64
C TYR A 177 -8.55 14.22 -18.99
N THR A 178 -7.91 14.71 -20.05
CA THR A 178 -8.33 14.46 -21.44
C THR A 178 -7.14 14.07 -22.33
N PRO A 179 -7.33 13.18 -23.33
CA PRO A 179 -6.29 12.76 -24.26
C PRO A 179 -5.58 13.94 -24.92
N GLY A 180 -4.26 13.95 -24.77
CA GLY A 180 -3.40 14.97 -25.36
C GLY A 180 -3.36 16.30 -24.60
N MET A 181 -3.93 16.37 -23.40
CA MET A 181 -3.76 17.56 -22.55
C MET A 181 -2.28 17.83 -22.26
N LYS A 182 -1.96 19.12 -22.08
CA LYS A 182 -0.64 19.57 -21.66
C LYS A 182 -0.64 19.77 -20.16
N VAL A 183 0.35 19.21 -19.50
CA VAL A 183 0.57 19.37 -18.06
C VAL A 183 2.00 19.83 -17.80
N ARG A 184 2.19 20.57 -16.74
CA ARG A 184 3.49 20.94 -16.22
C ARG A 184 3.98 19.83 -15.31
N HIS A 185 5.15 19.28 -15.64
CA HIS A 185 5.88 18.39 -14.75
C HIS A 185 6.78 19.23 -13.86
N LEU A 186 6.45 19.30 -12.57
CA LEU A 186 7.05 20.25 -11.65
C LEU A 186 8.50 19.93 -11.28
N ARG A 187 8.84 18.65 -11.02
CA ARG A 187 10.22 18.24 -10.71
C ARG A 187 11.19 18.54 -11.85
N GLU A 188 10.79 18.27 -13.09
CA GLU A 188 11.59 18.55 -14.28
C GLU A 188 11.49 20.00 -14.77
N GLY A 189 10.58 20.80 -14.22
CA GLY A 189 10.36 22.19 -14.63
C GLY A 189 9.92 22.38 -16.08
N ARG A 190 9.34 21.35 -16.73
CA ARG A 190 8.98 21.35 -18.16
C ARG A 190 7.54 20.95 -18.40
N GLU A 191 6.99 21.38 -19.52
CA GLU A 191 5.69 20.89 -20.00
C GLU A 191 5.84 19.50 -20.61
N MET A 192 4.81 18.67 -20.44
CA MET A 192 4.66 17.38 -21.08
C MET A 192 3.23 17.19 -21.57
N LYS A 193 3.06 16.40 -22.63
CA LYS A 193 1.75 16.00 -23.14
C LYS A 193 1.41 14.62 -22.60
N ILE A 194 0.16 14.40 -22.20
CA ILE A 194 -0.35 13.05 -21.87
C ILE A 194 -1.25 12.60 -23.02
N PRO A 195 -0.70 11.99 -24.10
CA PRO A 195 -1.49 11.67 -25.30
C PRO A 195 -2.52 10.58 -25.05
N ASN A 196 -2.10 9.46 -24.45
CA ASN A 196 -2.92 8.27 -24.25
C ASN A 196 -2.65 7.74 -22.83
N ALA A 197 -3.50 8.08 -21.88
CA ALA A 197 -3.53 7.43 -20.59
C ALA A 197 -4.35 6.13 -20.65
N LEU A 198 -3.99 5.19 -19.80
CA LEU A 198 -4.58 3.87 -19.72
C LEU A 198 -5.39 3.73 -18.43
N THR A 199 -6.40 2.88 -18.44
CA THR A 199 -6.94 2.26 -17.24
C THR A 199 -6.81 0.75 -17.32
N PHE A 200 -6.82 0.10 -16.17
CA PHE A 200 -6.72 -1.36 -16.07
C PHE A 200 -8.08 -1.89 -15.64
N MET A 201 -8.76 -2.58 -16.56
CA MET A 201 -10.02 -3.25 -16.30
C MET A 201 -9.83 -4.74 -16.56
N ALA A 202 -10.00 -5.58 -15.54
CA ALA A 202 -9.97 -7.04 -15.66
C ALA A 202 -8.76 -7.60 -16.45
N ASN A 203 -7.54 -7.11 -16.15
CA ASN A 203 -6.28 -7.43 -16.82
C ASN A 203 -6.09 -6.88 -18.24
N GLU A 204 -7.06 -6.15 -18.79
CA GLU A 204 -6.94 -5.48 -20.08
C GLU A 204 -6.56 -4.00 -19.92
N ARG A 205 -5.80 -3.49 -20.89
CA ARG A 205 -5.44 -2.07 -20.99
C ARG A 205 -6.45 -1.37 -21.87
N VAL A 206 -7.20 -0.45 -21.30
CA VAL A 206 -8.20 0.34 -22.02
C VAL A 206 -7.72 1.79 -22.07
N GLN A 207 -7.84 2.44 -23.22
CA GLN A 207 -7.52 3.86 -23.34
C GLN A 207 -8.60 4.69 -22.62
N MET A 208 -8.16 5.55 -21.71
CA MET A 208 -9.02 6.49 -21.01
C MET A 208 -9.37 7.67 -21.93
N GLN A 209 -10.66 7.98 -22.06
CA GLN A 209 -11.15 9.18 -22.76
C GLN A 209 -11.27 10.36 -21.80
N GLU A 210 -11.66 10.11 -20.55
CA GLU A 210 -11.72 11.10 -19.48
C GLU A 210 -11.43 10.40 -18.15
N ALA A 211 -10.85 11.13 -17.20
CA ALA A 211 -10.69 10.64 -15.83
C ALA A 211 -10.83 11.79 -14.82
N TYR A 212 -11.47 11.52 -13.69
CA TYR A 212 -11.85 12.50 -12.67
C TYR A 212 -11.05 12.31 -11.39
N ALA A 213 -11.14 13.27 -10.46
CA ALA A 213 -10.58 13.09 -9.12
C ALA A 213 -11.06 11.76 -8.51
N GLY A 214 -10.14 10.93 -8.03
CA GLY A 214 -10.46 9.55 -7.67
C GLY A 214 -9.85 8.51 -8.59
N ASP A 215 -9.80 8.79 -9.88
CA ASP A 215 -9.37 7.82 -10.85
C ASP A 215 -7.86 7.59 -10.81
N ILE A 216 -7.47 6.37 -11.18
CA ILE A 216 -6.09 5.99 -11.39
C ILE A 216 -5.88 5.82 -12.88
N ILE A 217 -4.97 6.61 -13.45
CA ILE A 217 -4.59 6.52 -14.85
C ILE A 217 -3.15 6.04 -14.98
N GLY A 218 -2.88 5.20 -15.97
CA GLY A 218 -1.55 4.75 -16.34
C GLY A 218 -0.96 5.63 -17.43
N ILE A 219 0.17 6.29 -17.14
CA ILE A 219 0.89 7.12 -18.10
C ILE A 219 2.13 6.34 -18.56
N TYR A 220 2.30 6.22 -19.88
CA TYR A 220 3.53 5.65 -20.45
C TYR A 220 4.74 6.48 -20.00
N ASN A 221 5.74 5.79 -19.48
CA ASN A 221 6.89 6.41 -18.84
C ASN A 221 8.19 5.85 -19.43
N HIS A 222 8.97 6.69 -20.11
CA HIS A 222 10.29 6.32 -20.63
C HIS A 222 11.43 6.76 -19.68
N GLY A 223 11.18 6.72 -18.36
CA GLY A 223 12.11 7.18 -17.32
C GLY A 223 11.99 8.66 -16.98
N GLN A 224 10.96 9.34 -17.49
CA GLN A 224 10.72 10.77 -17.24
C GLN A 224 9.91 11.04 -15.97
N LEU A 225 9.10 10.09 -15.53
CA LEU A 225 8.29 10.14 -14.31
C LEU A 225 8.90 9.24 -13.24
N HIS A 226 8.91 9.72 -12.01
CA HIS A 226 9.27 8.99 -10.79
C HIS A 226 8.05 8.92 -9.86
N ILE A 227 8.09 8.01 -8.89
CA ILE A 227 7.12 8.03 -7.79
C ILE A 227 7.20 9.42 -7.13
N GLY A 228 6.07 9.97 -6.69
CA GLY A 228 5.95 11.30 -6.11
C GLY A 228 5.85 12.45 -7.12
N ASP A 229 6.16 12.23 -8.41
CA ASP A 229 6.12 13.31 -9.41
C ASP A 229 4.69 13.88 -9.52
N THR A 230 4.58 15.20 -9.35
CA THR A 230 3.33 15.95 -9.43
C THR A 230 3.17 16.57 -10.82
N LEU A 231 1.99 16.38 -11.42
CA LEU A 231 1.60 16.98 -12.70
C LEU A 231 0.40 17.90 -12.48
N THR A 232 0.46 19.11 -13.03
CA THR A 232 -0.59 20.14 -12.90
C THR A 232 -0.83 20.87 -14.22
N GLU A 233 -1.90 21.66 -14.31
CA GLU A 233 -2.12 22.61 -15.43
C GLU A 233 -1.37 23.95 -15.28
N GLY A 234 -0.33 24.01 -14.45
CA GLY A 234 0.59 25.15 -14.37
C GLY A 234 0.93 25.60 -12.95
N GLU A 235 0.01 25.35 -12.01
CA GLU A 235 0.23 25.65 -10.58
C GLU A 235 1.41 24.85 -10.04
N SER A 236 2.25 25.48 -9.20
CA SER A 236 3.39 24.82 -8.58
C SER A 236 2.96 24.20 -7.24
N LEU A 237 2.59 22.92 -7.29
CA LEU A 237 2.16 22.11 -6.15
C LEU A 237 3.12 20.93 -5.94
N ALA A 238 3.30 20.47 -4.71
CA ALA A 238 4.05 19.25 -4.45
C ALA A 238 3.23 18.38 -3.49
N PHE A 239 2.61 17.33 -4.03
CA PHE A 239 1.86 16.40 -3.20
C PHE A 239 2.82 15.63 -2.29
N THR A 240 2.53 15.65 -0.99
CA THR A 240 3.31 14.96 0.04
C THR A 240 2.69 13.61 0.41
N GLY A 241 3.33 12.88 1.31
CA GLY A 241 2.73 11.68 1.93
C GLY A 241 2.99 10.35 1.23
N ILE A 242 4.00 10.25 0.36
CA ILE A 242 4.59 8.94 -0.03
C ILE A 242 5.94 8.80 0.69
N PRO A 243 5.97 8.22 1.90
CA PRO A 243 7.21 8.02 2.63
C PRO A 243 7.94 6.76 2.13
N TYR A 244 9.26 6.85 2.09
CA TYR A 244 10.12 5.67 2.23
C TYR A 244 10.33 5.36 3.70
N PHE A 245 10.30 4.08 4.04
CA PHE A 245 10.62 3.58 5.36
C PHE A 245 12.02 3.00 5.39
N ALA A 246 12.78 3.25 6.45
CA ALA A 246 14.08 2.64 6.63
C ALA A 246 13.97 1.10 6.59
N PRO A 247 14.71 0.42 5.71
CA PRO A 247 14.67 -1.04 5.64
C PRO A 247 15.23 -1.70 6.90
N GLU A 248 14.78 -2.93 7.15
CA GLU A 248 15.22 -3.75 8.29
C GLU A 248 16.07 -4.94 7.86
N LEU A 249 16.00 -5.33 6.58
CA LEU A 249 16.76 -6.44 6.03
C LEU A 249 17.67 -5.94 4.92
N PHE A 250 18.94 -6.37 4.96
CA PHE A 250 19.94 -5.98 3.97
C PHE A 250 20.64 -7.18 3.34
N ARG A 251 20.86 -7.11 2.04
CA ARG A 251 21.66 -8.07 1.27
C ARG A 251 22.52 -7.36 0.24
N SER A 252 23.73 -7.85 0.02
CA SER A 252 24.51 -7.47 -1.16
C SER A 252 24.02 -8.27 -2.35
N ALA A 253 24.04 -7.68 -3.54
CA ALA A 253 23.69 -8.35 -4.78
C ALA A 253 24.87 -8.34 -5.75
N ARG A 254 25.25 -9.52 -6.25
CA ARG A 254 26.26 -9.67 -7.31
C ARG A 254 25.78 -10.61 -8.41
N PRO A 255 26.16 -10.40 -9.68
CA PRO A 255 25.72 -11.30 -10.72
C PRO A 255 26.50 -12.62 -10.61
N LYS A 256 25.84 -13.74 -10.92
CA LYS A 256 26.53 -15.04 -11.03
C LYS A 256 27.53 -15.05 -12.19
N ASP A 257 27.20 -14.35 -13.28
CA ASP A 257 28.06 -14.11 -14.42
C ASP A 257 28.63 -12.68 -14.37
N PRO A 258 29.95 -12.49 -14.17
CA PRO A 258 30.57 -11.16 -14.13
C PRO A 258 30.30 -10.29 -15.36
N LEU A 259 30.07 -10.87 -16.55
CA LEU A 259 29.77 -10.13 -17.77
C LEU A 259 28.41 -9.41 -17.72
N LYS A 260 27.52 -9.83 -16.82
CA LYS A 260 26.18 -9.24 -16.64
C LYS A 260 26.11 -8.13 -15.60
N SER A 261 27.25 -7.66 -15.08
CA SER A 261 27.29 -6.60 -14.06
C SER A 261 26.53 -5.32 -14.47
N LYS A 262 26.69 -4.86 -15.72
CA LYS A 262 25.95 -3.70 -16.22
C LYS A 262 24.43 -3.92 -16.26
N GLN A 263 23.99 -5.13 -16.63
CA GLN A 263 22.56 -5.47 -16.66
C GLN A 263 21.99 -5.56 -15.25
N LEU A 264 22.76 -6.08 -14.28
CA LEU A 264 22.36 -6.08 -12.87
C LEU A 264 22.18 -4.67 -12.35
N HIS A 265 23.16 -3.78 -12.57
CA HIS A 265 23.07 -2.38 -12.13
C HIS A 265 21.85 -1.68 -12.72
N GLN A 266 21.61 -1.86 -14.02
CA GLN A 266 20.43 -1.30 -14.67
C GLN A 266 19.14 -1.87 -14.08
N GLY A 267 19.03 -3.20 -13.94
CA GLY A 267 17.83 -3.83 -13.39
C GLY A 267 17.55 -3.43 -11.95
N LEU A 268 18.56 -3.40 -11.08
CA LEU A 268 18.41 -2.95 -9.70
C LEU A 268 18.01 -1.48 -9.62
N LYS A 269 18.60 -0.62 -10.45
CA LYS A 269 18.21 0.79 -10.52
C LYS A 269 16.73 0.94 -10.90
N GLU A 270 16.29 0.26 -11.94
CA GLU A 270 14.89 0.33 -12.40
C GLU A 270 13.92 -0.25 -11.33
N LEU A 271 14.25 -1.38 -10.72
CA LEU A 271 13.46 -1.97 -9.63
C LEU A 271 13.45 -1.08 -8.38
N GLY A 272 14.51 -0.32 -8.14
CA GLY A 272 14.59 0.69 -7.09
C GLY A 272 13.70 1.89 -7.35
N GLU A 273 13.67 2.39 -8.59
CA GLU A 273 12.76 3.46 -9.03
C GLU A 273 11.28 3.05 -8.97
N GLU A 274 10.97 1.77 -9.15
CA GLU A 274 9.63 1.20 -8.96
C GLU A 274 9.22 1.08 -7.49
N GLY A 275 10.16 1.22 -6.55
CA GLY A 275 9.93 0.98 -5.13
C GLY A 275 9.81 -0.51 -4.76
N ALA A 276 10.19 -1.43 -5.65
CA ALA A 276 10.16 -2.87 -5.36
C ALA A 276 11.16 -3.24 -4.25
N ILE A 277 12.30 -2.55 -4.23
CA ILE A 277 13.35 -2.68 -3.21
C ILE A 277 14.12 -1.37 -3.10
N GLN A 278 14.70 -1.06 -1.94
CA GLN A 278 15.59 0.10 -1.83
C GLN A 278 17.00 -0.30 -2.22
N VAL A 279 17.65 0.51 -3.05
CA VAL A 279 19.02 0.27 -3.51
C VAL A 279 19.93 1.33 -2.91
N PHE A 280 20.99 0.87 -2.25
CA PHE A 280 22.02 1.70 -1.64
C PHE A 280 23.36 1.41 -2.31
N GLU A 281 24.07 2.46 -2.71
CA GLU A 281 25.39 2.40 -3.31
C GLU A 281 26.42 2.88 -2.28
N GLY A 282 27.30 1.97 -1.86
CA GLY A 282 28.45 2.30 -1.02
C GLY A 282 29.53 3.05 -1.80
N GLU A 283 30.51 3.60 -1.08
CA GLU A 283 31.58 4.41 -1.69
C GLU A 283 32.39 3.67 -2.76
N PHE A 284 32.57 2.35 -2.60
CA PHE A 284 33.32 1.52 -3.54
C PHE A 284 32.47 0.98 -4.71
N GLY A 285 31.26 1.51 -4.90
CA GLY A 285 30.32 1.05 -5.92
C GLY A 285 29.65 -0.30 -5.59
N ASN A 286 29.76 -0.77 -4.35
CA ASN A 286 29.08 -1.97 -3.89
C ASN A 286 27.59 -1.66 -3.68
N LEU A 287 26.73 -2.48 -4.29
CA LEU A 287 25.28 -2.35 -4.15
C LEU A 287 24.77 -3.17 -2.97
N MET A 288 24.00 -2.52 -2.11
CA MET A 288 23.25 -3.11 -1.02
C MET A 288 21.77 -2.90 -1.26
N LEU A 289 20.99 -3.94 -1.04
CA LEU A 289 19.55 -3.93 -1.19
C LEU A 289 18.91 -3.94 0.19
N GLY A 290 18.03 -2.99 0.44
CA GLY A 290 17.25 -2.88 1.65
C GLY A 290 15.79 -3.26 1.42
N ALA A 291 15.28 -4.19 2.22
CA ALA A 291 13.88 -4.60 2.21
C ALA A 291 13.24 -4.43 3.60
N VAL A 292 11.92 -4.19 3.60
CA VAL A 292 11.09 -4.26 4.80
C VAL A 292 10.72 -5.72 5.09
N GLY A 293 10.51 -6.54 4.05
CA GLY A 293 10.18 -7.96 4.18
C GLY A 293 11.01 -8.87 3.27
N GLN A 294 11.24 -10.11 3.71
CA GLN A 294 12.09 -11.08 3.01
C GLN A 294 11.61 -11.37 1.58
N LEU A 295 10.30 -11.42 1.36
CA LEU A 295 9.68 -11.70 0.05
C LEU A 295 10.14 -10.72 -1.05
N GLN A 296 10.51 -9.48 -0.68
CA GLN A 296 10.99 -8.50 -1.67
C GLN A 296 12.27 -8.97 -2.37
N PHE A 297 13.18 -9.63 -1.66
CA PHE A 297 14.40 -10.17 -2.29
C PHE A 297 14.08 -11.27 -3.31
N GLU A 298 13.11 -12.13 -3.00
CA GLU A 298 12.68 -13.22 -3.89
C GLU A 298 12.03 -12.67 -5.16
N ILE A 299 11.15 -11.66 -5.01
CA ILE A 299 10.52 -10.96 -6.13
C ILE A 299 11.59 -10.30 -7.01
N VAL A 300 12.54 -9.58 -6.41
CA VAL A 300 13.63 -8.93 -7.15
C VAL A 300 14.49 -9.96 -7.89
N ALA A 301 14.82 -11.09 -7.25
CA ALA A 301 15.55 -12.18 -7.90
C ALA A 301 14.83 -12.71 -9.14
N GLN A 302 13.54 -13.00 -9.01
CA GLN A 302 12.71 -13.51 -10.10
C GLN A 302 12.60 -12.50 -11.25
N ARG A 303 12.40 -11.22 -10.92
CA ARG A 303 12.32 -10.14 -11.92
C ARG A 303 13.65 -9.91 -12.63
N LEU A 304 14.77 -9.89 -11.91
CA LEU A 304 16.11 -9.81 -12.53
C LEU A 304 16.36 -10.98 -13.51
N ALA A 305 15.98 -12.20 -13.13
CA ALA A 305 16.14 -13.37 -13.99
C ALA A 305 15.23 -13.32 -15.22
N THR A 306 13.98 -12.90 -15.06
CA THR A 306 12.96 -12.95 -16.12
C THR A 306 13.05 -11.74 -17.07
N GLU A 307 13.20 -10.54 -16.52
CA GLU A 307 13.10 -9.27 -17.25
C GLU A 307 14.46 -8.85 -17.80
N TYR A 308 15.52 -9.02 -17.00
CA TYR A 308 16.87 -8.58 -17.31
C TYR A 308 17.80 -9.74 -17.70
N LYS A 309 17.36 -10.99 -17.57
CA LYS A 309 18.17 -12.20 -17.83
C LYS A 309 19.43 -12.27 -16.96
N VAL A 310 19.33 -11.78 -15.72
CA VAL A 310 20.43 -11.74 -14.75
C VAL A 310 20.11 -12.65 -13.57
N ASP A 311 20.94 -13.68 -13.36
CA ASP A 311 20.92 -14.45 -12.12
C ASP A 311 21.77 -13.74 -11.08
N ALA A 312 21.12 -13.18 -10.06
CA ALA A 312 21.78 -12.51 -8.93
C ALA A 312 22.00 -13.48 -7.76
N LEU A 313 23.15 -13.37 -7.12
CA LEU A 313 23.47 -14.01 -5.86
C LEU A 313 23.34 -12.96 -4.75
N TYR A 314 22.64 -13.33 -3.68
CA TYR A 314 22.45 -12.48 -2.51
C TYR A 314 23.31 -12.95 -1.36
N GLU A 315 24.07 -12.03 -0.78
CA GLU A 315 24.97 -12.32 0.35
C GLU A 315 24.58 -11.46 1.55
N GLY A 316 24.85 -12.00 2.75
CA GLY A 316 24.69 -11.24 3.98
C GLY A 316 25.63 -10.04 4.00
N VAL A 317 25.14 -8.92 4.55
CA VAL A 317 25.94 -7.73 4.82
C VAL A 317 25.87 -7.40 6.30
N ASP A 318 26.92 -6.79 6.83
CA ASP A 318 27.00 -6.33 8.22
C ASP A 318 26.24 -5.02 8.40
N VAL A 319 24.95 -5.04 8.07
CA VAL A 319 24.02 -3.92 8.21
C VAL A 319 22.72 -4.43 8.81
N SER A 320 22.37 -3.86 9.96
CA SER A 320 21.12 -4.17 10.67
C SER A 320 20.06 -3.10 10.42
N THR A 321 20.43 -1.84 10.21
CA THR A 321 19.46 -0.77 9.96
C THR A 321 20.09 0.41 9.21
N ALA A 322 19.27 1.15 8.47
CA ALA A 322 19.70 2.36 7.76
C ALA A 322 18.99 3.62 8.30
N ARG A 323 19.67 4.76 8.29
CA ARG A 323 19.06 6.07 8.61
C ARG A 323 19.47 7.11 7.59
N TRP A 324 18.51 7.89 7.09
CA TRP A 324 18.84 9.07 6.30
C TRP A 324 19.41 10.16 7.20
N LEU A 325 20.42 10.86 6.72
CA LEU A 325 21.16 11.85 7.50
C LEU A 325 20.75 13.26 7.09
N VAL A 326 20.41 14.08 8.08
CA VAL A 326 20.24 15.53 7.90
C VAL A 326 21.33 16.23 8.69
N PHE A 327 22.06 17.11 8.00
CA PHE A 327 23.17 17.84 8.59
C PHE A 327 22.77 19.29 8.85
N PRO A 328 23.22 19.88 9.97
CA PRO A 328 22.97 21.29 10.27
C PRO A 328 23.79 22.23 9.37
N ASP A 329 24.98 21.78 8.94
CA ASP A 329 25.92 22.55 8.14
C ASP A 329 26.91 21.63 7.39
N GLU A 330 27.60 22.19 6.39
CA GLU A 330 28.54 21.47 5.53
C GLU A 330 29.85 21.08 6.25
N GLU A 331 30.22 21.72 7.36
CA GLU A 331 31.42 21.37 8.14
C GLU A 331 31.17 20.07 8.90
N THR A 332 30.07 20.01 9.66
CA THR A 332 29.59 18.82 10.38
C THR A 332 29.43 17.64 9.41
N LYS A 333 28.87 17.88 8.22
CA LYS A 333 28.73 16.85 7.18
C LYS A 333 30.08 16.28 6.76
N LYS A 334 31.08 17.13 6.51
CA LYS A 334 32.42 16.67 6.09
C LYS A 334 33.10 15.85 7.17
N GLU A 335 33.05 16.30 8.43
CA GLU A 335 33.65 15.59 9.55
C GLU A 335 32.97 14.23 9.78
N PHE A 336 31.64 14.19 9.79
CA PHE A 336 30.87 12.96 9.89
C PHE A 336 31.21 11.98 8.76
N CYS A 337 31.25 12.48 7.52
CA CYS A 337 31.59 11.67 6.35
C CYS A 337 33.01 11.10 6.43
N ALA A 338 33.96 11.86 6.97
CA ALA A 338 35.34 11.43 7.12
C ALA A 338 35.45 10.32 8.18
N GLU A 339 34.76 10.45 9.31
CA GLU A 339 34.81 9.48 10.40
C GLU A 339 34.03 8.19 10.08
N GLN A 340 32.82 8.33 9.53
CA GLN A 340 31.89 7.21 9.31
C GLN A 340 31.94 6.65 7.89
N ARG A 341 32.97 7.00 7.11
CA ARG A 341 33.15 6.66 5.69
C ARG A 341 32.73 5.24 5.29
N ASN A 342 33.17 4.23 6.05
CA ASN A 342 32.91 2.81 5.76
C ASN A 342 31.45 2.37 5.99
N ARG A 343 30.63 3.20 6.64
CA ARG A 343 29.23 2.93 6.99
C ARG A 343 28.28 3.88 6.27
N LEU A 344 28.73 4.51 5.21
CA LEU A 344 27.94 5.41 4.41
C LEU A 344 27.58 4.79 3.07
N ALA A 345 26.34 5.02 2.67
CA ALA A 345 25.86 4.69 1.34
C ALA A 345 24.95 5.81 0.83
N LYS A 346 24.75 5.87 -0.47
CA LYS A 346 23.75 6.73 -1.10
C LYS A 346 22.57 5.90 -1.54
N ASP A 347 21.36 6.38 -1.30
CA ASP A 347 20.18 5.73 -1.89
C ASP A 347 20.02 6.07 -3.39
N SER A 348 18.97 5.55 -4.02
CA SER A 348 18.65 5.77 -5.44
C SER A 348 18.45 7.24 -5.84
N GLU A 349 18.15 8.13 -4.90
CA GLU A 349 17.99 9.58 -5.14
C GLU A 349 19.25 10.39 -4.77
N GLY A 350 20.29 9.71 -4.29
CA GLY A 350 21.57 10.29 -3.90
C GLY A 350 21.64 10.77 -2.45
N ASN A 351 20.63 10.50 -1.63
CA ASN A 351 20.61 10.89 -0.23
C ASN A 351 21.61 10.04 0.57
N LEU A 352 22.35 10.70 1.47
CA LEU A 352 23.32 10.02 2.31
C LEU A 352 22.62 9.24 3.43
N CYS A 353 22.98 7.97 3.55
CA CYS A 353 22.43 7.03 4.51
C CYS A 353 23.54 6.46 5.39
N TYR A 354 23.30 6.44 6.70
CA TYR A 354 24.12 5.71 7.65
C TYR A 354 23.65 4.26 7.74
N MET A 355 24.54 3.33 7.41
CA MET A 355 24.33 1.89 7.43
C MET A 355 24.91 1.32 8.73
N ALA A 356 24.06 1.22 9.76
CA ALA A 356 24.48 0.76 11.08
C ALA A 356 24.56 -0.76 11.13
N SER A 357 25.65 -1.31 11.67
CA SER A 357 25.81 -2.75 11.86
C SER A 357 24.94 -3.32 12.98
N SER A 358 24.51 -2.46 13.93
CA SER A 358 23.60 -2.83 15.01
C SER A 358 22.88 -1.60 15.58
N ILE A 359 21.80 -1.83 16.34
CA ILE A 359 21.11 -0.77 17.10
C ILE A 359 22.06 -0.08 18.08
N TYR A 360 22.95 -0.83 18.74
CA TYR A 360 23.92 -0.26 19.68
C TYR A 360 24.93 0.65 18.98
N ASN A 361 25.42 0.24 17.80
CA ASN A 361 26.28 1.07 16.97
C ASN A 361 25.56 2.37 16.57
N LEU A 362 24.31 2.29 16.11
CA LEU A 362 23.50 3.46 15.78
C LEU A 362 23.38 4.42 16.98
N GLN A 363 22.97 3.92 18.15
CA GLN A 363 22.79 4.75 19.35
C GLN A 363 24.09 5.42 19.79
N THR A 364 25.22 4.72 19.70
CA THR A 364 26.53 5.28 20.06
C THR A 364 26.92 6.41 19.11
N THR A 365 26.74 6.20 17.80
CA THR A 365 27.00 7.23 16.78
C THR A 365 26.09 8.44 16.96
N MET A 366 24.80 8.25 17.23
CA MET A 366 23.85 9.34 17.52
C MET A 366 24.24 10.15 18.76
N LYS A 367 24.73 9.48 19.81
CA LYS A 367 25.22 10.17 21.03
C LYS A 367 26.49 10.98 20.78
N HIS A 368 27.35 10.52 19.87
CA HIS A 368 28.56 11.23 19.49
C HIS A 368 28.25 12.43 18.58
N TRP A 369 27.36 12.22 17.61
CA TRP A 369 26.98 13.20 16.59
C TRP A 369 25.59 13.79 16.85
N GLN A 370 25.42 14.42 18.01
CA GLN A 370 24.11 14.91 18.48
C GLN A 370 23.46 15.97 17.59
N LYS A 371 24.26 16.69 16.79
CA LYS A 371 23.76 17.70 15.86
C LYS A 371 23.27 17.11 14.53
N VAL A 372 23.59 15.86 14.23
CA VAL A 372 23.16 15.17 12.99
C VAL A 372 21.84 14.48 13.26
N GLU A 373 20.85 14.70 12.40
CA GLU A 373 19.57 14.04 12.51
C GLU A 373 19.57 12.71 11.76
N PHE A 374 19.05 11.65 12.39
CA PHE A 374 18.97 10.30 11.85
C PHE A 374 17.50 9.94 11.61
N LYS A 375 17.01 10.09 10.39
CA LYS A 375 15.60 9.86 10.03
C LYS A 375 15.33 8.38 9.73
N THR A 376 14.19 7.88 10.21
CA THR A 376 13.64 6.55 9.88
C THR A 376 12.73 6.56 8.66
N THR A 377 12.31 7.74 8.22
CA THR A 377 11.48 7.94 7.04
C THR A 377 11.98 9.16 6.27
N ARG A 378 11.73 9.17 4.97
CA ARG A 378 11.88 10.37 4.14
C ARG A 378 10.74 10.44 3.14
N GLU A 379 10.42 11.63 2.68
CA GLU A 379 9.49 11.77 1.56
C GLU A 379 10.21 11.46 0.24
N GLN A 380 9.45 10.96 -0.73
CA GLN A 380 9.90 10.79 -2.10
C GLN A 380 10.28 12.14 -2.72
N GLY A 381 11.45 12.23 -3.37
CA GLY A 381 11.97 13.49 -3.92
C GLY A 381 12.61 14.44 -2.89
N GLN A 382 12.53 14.11 -1.60
CA GLN A 382 13.21 14.87 -0.54
C GLN A 382 14.73 14.68 -0.65
N LYS A 383 15.47 15.80 -0.72
CA LYS A 383 16.92 15.82 -0.63
C LYS A 383 17.37 16.54 0.62
N PHE A 384 18.37 15.97 1.30
CA PHE A 384 18.95 16.49 2.54
C PHE A 384 20.30 17.20 2.33
#